data_AF-A0A165XUL2-F1
#
_entry.id   AF-A0A165XUL2-F1
#
_cell.length_a   1.000
_cell.length_b   1.000
_cell.length_c   1.000
_cell.angle_alpha   90.00
_cell.angle_beta   90.00
_cell.angle_gamma   90.00
#
_symmetry.space_group_name_H-M   'P 1'
#
loop_
_entity.id
_entity.type
_entity.pdbx_description
1 polymer ?
#
loop_
_entity_poly.entity_id
_entity_poly.type
_entity_poly.pdbx_seq_one_letter_code
_entity_poly.pdbx_strand_id
1 'polypeptide(L)'
;MPYSTWPNALTHVLHTDDAQQYTFRYLQNPDSETWLRGGSAYSTCPHVGDFVVLQLDPGGSVAHLDATARRAAKAIRPRKYVAFILQGFGIPLDTKPTNPHDILLVRRGIAPARKPPFDTSEMCIPILPNTSHPRSRNAVRPVQPLRWPDCYLDTTFGFPVSCRVTTVSRDYTPVLPVNIPDLIKLRRNVREDKKRVFLPHLCCFQILLRLSSTRMRMHLAILSLVIRRSLVSQRAWPQMQYPSSLASTA
;
A
#
# COMPACT_ATOMS: atom_id res chain seq x y z
N MET A 1 49.29 27.83 37.12
CA MET A 1 47.86 27.55 36.85
C MET A 1 47.70 27.35 35.35
N PRO A 2 47.87 26.11 34.83
CA PRO A 2 47.91 25.86 33.40
C PRO A 2 46.59 25.29 32.86
N TYR A 3 46.39 25.54 31.57
CA TYR A 3 45.35 25.03 30.69
C TYR A 3 45.09 23.53 30.86
N SER A 4 43.84 23.15 31.11
CA SER A 4 43.37 21.77 30.96
C SER A 4 42.44 21.70 29.75
N THR A 5 42.85 20.84 28.83
CA THR A 5 42.22 20.46 27.58
C THR A 5 40.94 19.67 27.83
N TRP A 6 39.86 20.05 27.15
CA TRP A 6 38.64 19.25 27.05
C TRP A 6 38.91 18.02 26.18
N PRO A 7 38.56 16.79 26.61
CA PRO A 7 38.49 15.67 25.69
C PRO A 7 37.20 15.80 24.87
N ASN A 8 37.37 15.98 23.56
CA ASN A 8 36.36 15.68 22.55
C ASN A 8 35.94 14.22 22.71
N ALA A 9 34.79 13.98 23.35
CA ALA A 9 34.15 12.67 23.39
C ALA A 9 32.69 12.79 22.94
N LEU A 10 32.51 13.23 21.69
CA LEU A 10 31.32 12.88 20.90
C LEU A 10 31.78 12.15 19.64
N THR A 11 32.54 11.08 19.87
CA THR A 11 32.55 9.96 18.93
C THR A 11 31.23 9.23 19.17
N HIS A 12 30.14 9.71 18.54
CA HIS A 12 29.09 8.79 18.18
C HIS A 12 29.77 7.74 17.32
N VAL A 13 30.01 6.57 17.91
CA VAL A 13 30.41 5.37 17.21
C VAL A 13 29.30 5.14 16.20
N LEU A 14 29.50 5.64 14.98
CA LEU A 14 28.97 4.98 13.81
C LEU A 14 29.54 3.58 13.94
N HIS A 15 28.72 2.64 14.41
CA HIS A 15 28.97 1.25 14.15
C HIS A 15 29.04 1.17 12.63
N THR A 16 30.26 1.23 12.11
CA THR A 16 30.65 0.53 10.91
C THR A 16 30.51 -0.93 11.32
N ASP A 17 29.25 -1.39 11.35
CA ASP A 17 28.96 -2.81 11.28
C ASP A 17 29.67 -3.27 10.03
N ASP A 18 30.58 -4.22 10.22
CA ASP A 18 31.23 -4.99 9.17
C ASP A 18 30.27 -5.22 8.01
N ALA A 19 30.76 -5.09 6.78
CA ALA A 19 30.02 -5.29 5.55
C ALA A 19 29.43 -6.71 5.49
N GLN A 20 28.36 -6.96 6.23
CA GLN A 20 27.61 -8.20 6.18
C GLN A 20 26.89 -8.17 4.85
N GLN A 21 27.46 -8.87 3.88
CA GLN A 21 26.96 -8.90 2.52
C GLN A 21 25.63 -9.66 2.50
N TYR A 22 24.53 -8.91 2.60
CA TYR A 22 23.19 -9.47 2.53
C TYR A 22 22.89 -9.92 1.10
N THR A 23 22.43 -11.16 0.94
CA THR A 23 21.99 -11.67 -0.36
C THR A 23 20.53 -11.33 -0.57
N PHE A 24 20.24 -10.36 -1.44
CA PHE A 24 18.87 -10.04 -1.82
C PHE A 24 18.33 -11.15 -2.72
N ARG A 25 17.16 -11.68 -2.38
CA ARG A 25 16.61 -12.86 -3.05
C ARG A 25 16.31 -12.64 -4.53
N TYR A 26 15.92 -11.42 -4.87
CA TYR A 26 15.41 -11.08 -6.21
C TYR A 26 16.18 -9.94 -6.89
N LEU A 27 17.14 -9.31 -6.20
CA LEU A 27 17.90 -8.17 -6.69
C LEU A 27 19.38 -8.52 -6.71
N GLN A 28 20.01 -8.41 -7.88
CA GLN A 28 21.47 -8.58 -8.00
C GLN A 28 22.24 -7.32 -7.60
N ASN A 29 21.64 -6.14 -7.79
CA ASN A 29 22.21 -4.85 -7.41
C ASN A 29 21.15 -3.99 -6.69
N PRO A 30 20.96 -4.19 -5.37
CA PRO A 30 19.93 -3.49 -4.58
C PRO A 30 20.19 -1.99 -4.42
N ASP A 31 21.45 -1.55 -4.55
CA ASP A 31 21.89 -0.14 -4.45
C ASP A 31 21.79 0.63 -5.76
N SER A 32 21.37 -0.03 -6.84
CA SER A 32 21.19 0.64 -8.12
C SER A 32 20.12 1.74 -8.06
N GLU A 33 20.41 2.89 -8.67
CA GLU A 33 19.46 4.01 -8.86
C GLU A 33 18.19 3.62 -9.64
N THR A 34 18.15 2.43 -10.24
CA THR A 34 16.96 1.90 -10.91
C THR A 34 15.81 1.59 -9.95
N TRP A 35 16.10 1.43 -8.66
CA TRP A 35 15.15 1.13 -7.60
C TRP A 35 14.99 2.32 -6.65
N LEU A 36 13.77 2.56 -6.13
CA LEU A 36 13.56 3.53 -5.04
C LEU A 36 13.97 2.98 -3.67
N ARG A 37 15.01 2.15 -3.66
CA ARG A 37 15.50 1.40 -2.51
C ARG A 37 16.97 1.74 -2.32
N GLY A 38 17.41 1.87 -1.06
CA GLY A 38 18.83 1.79 -0.71
C GLY A 38 19.21 0.35 -0.33
N GLY A 39 20.50 0.01 -0.33
CA GLY A 39 21.00 -1.36 -0.07
C GLY A 39 20.86 -1.87 1.36
N SER A 40 20.07 -1.22 2.21
CA SER A 40 19.79 -1.76 3.54
C SER A 40 18.94 -3.03 3.44
N ALA A 41 19.42 -4.10 4.08
CA ALA A 41 18.68 -5.34 4.24
C ALA A 41 17.54 -5.22 5.24
N TYR A 42 17.53 -4.18 6.08
CA TYR A 42 16.49 -3.93 7.07
C TYR A 42 15.81 -2.59 6.84
N SER A 43 14.49 -2.56 7.02
CA SER A 43 13.73 -1.31 6.97
C SER A 43 12.64 -1.29 8.03
N THR A 44 12.41 -0.12 8.63
CA THR A 44 11.34 0.09 9.62
C THR A 44 9.98 0.36 8.97
N CYS A 45 9.96 0.76 7.69
CA CYS A 45 8.76 0.97 6.89
C CYS A 45 8.95 0.50 5.43
N PRO A 46 7.87 0.16 4.71
CA PRO A 46 8.01 -0.32 3.36
C PRO A 46 8.28 0.80 2.35
N HIS A 47 9.02 0.50 1.28
CA HIS A 47 9.36 1.49 0.26
C HIS A 47 8.27 1.60 -0.79
N VAL A 48 8.19 2.77 -1.42
CA VAL A 48 7.34 2.99 -2.59
C VAL A 48 7.79 2.07 -3.72
N GLY A 49 6.84 1.36 -4.34
CA GLY A 49 7.13 0.42 -5.41
C GLY A 49 7.28 -1.04 -4.96
N ASP A 50 7.21 -1.32 -3.67
CA ASP A 50 7.30 -2.68 -3.16
C ASP A 50 5.95 -3.42 -3.22
N PHE A 51 6.02 -4.69 -3.62
CA PHE A 51 4.99 -5.67 -3.29
C PHE A 51 5.23 -6.26 -1.91
N VAL A 52 4.16 -6.31 -1.12
CA VAL A 52 4.21 -6.66 0.29
C VAL A 52 3.06 -7.56 0.71
N VAL A 53 3.28 -8.34 1.77
CA VAL A 53 2.22 -9.12 2.41
C VAL A 53 1.79 -8.41 3.68
N LEU A 54 0.56 -7.90 3.70
CA LEU A 54 -0.02 -7.23 4.87
C LEU A 54 -1.05 -8.08 5.59
N GLN A 55 -1.12 -7.91 6.89
CA GLN A 55 -2.18 -8.39 7.76
C GLN A 55 -2.80 -7.21 8.47
N LEU A 56 -4.12 -7.10 8.41
CA LEU A 56 -4.86 -6.06 9.12
C LEU A 56 -4.80 -6.32 10.63
N ASP A 57 -4.71 -5.25 11.41
CA ASP A 57 -4.93 -5.25 12.87
C ASP A 57 -6.26 -4.56 13.18
N PRO A 58 -7.38 -5.31 13.24
CA PRO A 58 -8.69 -4.76 13.56
C PRO A 58 -8.70 -4.10 14.94
N GLY A 59 -8.05 -4.70 15.93
CA GLY A 59 -8.02 -4.24 17.32
C GLY A 59 -7.34 -2.88 17.44
N GLY A 60 -6.12 -2.74 16.90
CA GLY A 60 -5.41 -1.46 16.87
C GLY A 60 -6.13 -0.41 16.03
N SER A 61 -6.80 -0.81 14.94
CA SER A 61 -7.51 0.12 14.05
C SER A 61 -8.68 0.81 14.74
N VAL A 62 -9.39 0.12 15.64
CA VAL A 62 -10.56 0.66 16.36
C VAL A 62 -10.31 0.95 17.84
N ALA A 63 -9.07 0.84 18.33
CA ALA A 63 -8.76 0.99 19.75
C ALA A 63 -9.27 2.31 20.35
N HIS A 64 -9.25 3.37 19.54
CA HIS A 64 -9.68 4.72 19.86
C HIS A 64 -11.20 4.97 19.75
N LEU A 65 -11.98 4.00 19.28
CA LEU A 65 -13.44 4.12 19.09
C LEU A 65 -14.20 3.60 20.32
N ASP A 66 -15.52 3.45 20.22
CA ASP A 66 -16.35 2.98 21.33
C ASP A 66 -16.27 1.45 21.58
N ALA A 67 -16.97 0.98 22.61
CA ALA A 67 -16.99 -0.43 22.97
C ALA A 67 -17.65 -1.32 21.90
N THR A 68 -18.62 -0.79 21.16
CA THR A 68 -19.33 -1.50 20.09
C THR A 68 -18.38 -1.77 18.92
N ALA A 69 -17.64 -0.75 18.48
CA ALA A 69 -16.61 -0.87 17.44
C ALA A 69 -15.53 -1.87 17.85
N ARG A 70 -15.04 -1.80 19.09
CA ARG A 70 -14.06 -2.77 19.63
C ARG A 70 -14.61 -4.20 19.65
N ARG A 71 -15.87 -4.40 20.01
CA ARG A 71 -16.51 -5.73 20.00
C ARG A 71 -16.65 -6.27 18.58
N ALA A 72 -17.08 -5.43 17.63
CA ALA A 72 -17.16 -5.80 16.22
C ALA A 72 -15.78 -6.16 15.65
N ALA A 73 -14.74 -5.40 15.96
CA ALA A 73 -13.38 -5.69 15.50
C ALA A 73 -12.84 -7.02 16.04
N LYS A 74 -13.21 -7.43 17.26
CA LYS A 74 -12.84 -8.75 17.80
C LYS A 74 -13.43 -9.92 17.00
N ALA A 75 -14.56 -9.71 16.32
CA ALA A 75 -15.16 -10.73 15.45
C ALA A 75 -14.46 -10.85 14.09
N ILE A 76 -13.66 -9.85 13.69
CA ILE A 76 -12.93 -9.87 12.42
C ILE A 76 -11.71 -10.77 12.55
N ARG A 77 -11.68 -11.87 11.79
CA ARG A 77 -10.50 -12.73 11.69
C ARG A 77 -9.43 -12.06 10.81
N PRO A 78 -8.22 -11.78 11.34
CA PRO A 78 -7.14 -11.23 10.53
C PRO A 78 -6.80 -12.17 9.36
N ARG A 79 -6.62 -11.59 8.18
CA ARG A 79 -6.19 -12.29 6.97
C ARG A 79 -4.96 -11.62 6.38
N LYS A 80 -4.20 -12.39 5.61
CA LYS A 80 -3.05 -11.88 4.85
C LYS A 80 -3.50 -11.49 3.46
N TYR A 81 -3.00 -10.38 2.98
CA TYR A 81 -3.28 -9.81 1.67
C TYR A 81 -1.97 -9.44 1.01
N VAL A 82 -1.88 -9.58 -0.30
CA VAL A 82 -0.78 -9.01 -1.08
C VAL A 82 -1.18 -7.60 -1.50
N ALA A 83 -0.28 -6.65 -1.34
CA ALA A 83 -0.50 -5.26 -1.70
C ALA A 83 0.73 -4.65 -2.33
N PHE A 84 0.52 -3.50 -2.96
CA PHE A 84 1.56 -2.69 -3.58
C PHE A 84 1.60 -1.32 -2.89
N ILE A 85 2.79 -0.89 -2.48
CA ILE A 85 2.98 0.43 -1.87
C ILE A 85 3.05 1.50 -2.95
N LEU A 86 1.96 2.24 -3.12
CA LEU A 86 1.86 3.27 -4.15
C LEU A 86 2.55 4.57 -3.74
N GLN A 87 2.40 4.95 -2.46
CA GLN A 87 2.92 6.21 -1.92
C GLN A 87 3.05 6.14 -0.40
N GLY A 88 4.14 6.67 0.15
CA GLY A 88 4.30 6.95 1.57
C GLY A 88 4.05 8.44 1.86
N PHE A 89 3.64 8.78 3.09
CA PHE A 89 3.42 10.15 3.50
C PHE A 89 4.19 10.53 4.78
N GLY A 90 4.76 11.73 4.76
CA GLY A 90 5.58 12.26 5.85
C GLY A 90 6.99 11.64 5.87
N ILE A 91 7.79 12.10 6.84
CA ILE A 91 9.14 11.60 7.06
C ILE A 91 9.04 10.32 7.92
N PRO A 92 9.63 9.19 7.50
CA PRO A 92 9.72 8.01 8.35
C PRO A 92 10.68 8.34 9.50
N LEU A 93 10.15 8.30 10.72
CA LEU A 93 10.93 8.49 11.95
C LEU A 93 10.76 7.24 12.80
N ASP A 94 11.86 6.74 13.36
CA ASP A 94 11.83 5.54 14.20
C ASP A 94 11.04 5.75 15.51
N THR A 95 10.95 7.01 15.96
CA THR A 95 10.11 7.41 17.10
C THR A 95 8.62 7.38 16.81
N LYS A 96 8.23 7.37 15.52
CA LYS A 96 6.82 7.39 15.13
C LYS A 96 6.31 5.94 15.08
N PRO A 97 5.29 5.55 15.85
CA PRO A 97 4.87 4.16 15.94
C PRO A 97 4.27 3.61 14.63
N THR A 98 3.75 4.50 13.77
CA THR A 98 3.13 4.10 12.50
C THR A 98 3.36 5.12 11.40
N ASN A 99 3.54 4.65 10.18
CA ASN A 99 3.75 5.47 8.98
C ASN A 99 2.58 5.34 8.00
N PRO A 100 1.95 6.45 7.58
CA PRO A 100 0.84 6.43 6.63
C PRO A 100 1.32 6.11 5.20
N HIS A 101 0.60 5.22 4.53
CA HIS A 101 0.85 4.79 3.16
C HIS A 101 -0.46 4.62 2.38
N ASP A 102 -0.44 5.00 1.10
CA ASP A 102 -1.45 4.59 0.13
C ASP A 102 -1.03 3.26 -0.50
N ILE A 103 -1.94 2.29 -0.44
CA ILE A 103 -1.72 0.94 -0.96
C ILE A 103 -2.78 0.56 -2.00
N LEU A 104 -2.37 -0.27 -2.95
CA LEU A 104 -3.26 -0.97 -3.87
C LEU A 104 -3.28 -2.45 -3.49
N LEU A 105 -4.44 -3.08 -3.45
CA LEU A 105 -4.53 -4.52 -3.19
C LEU A 105 -4.30 -5.30 -4.49
N VAL A 106 -3.56 -6.40 -4.38
CA VAL A 106 -3.45 -7.40 -5.43
C VAL A 106 -4.66 -8.33 -5.34
N ARG A 107 -5.35 -8.52 -6.46
CA ARG A 107 -6.47 -9.45 -6.59
C ARG A 107 -6.20 -10.44 -7.72
N ARG A 108 -6.81 -11.62 -7.61
CA ARG A 108 -6.89 -12.58 -8.70
C ARG A 108 -8.19 -12.36 -9.48
N GLY A 109 -8.09 -12.38 -10.80
CA GLY A 109 -9.19 -12.07 -11.71
C GLY A 109 -9.50 -10.58 -11.80
N ILE A 110 -10.27 -10.22 -12.83
CA ILE A 110 -10.83 -8.88 -12.98
C ILE A 110 -11.95 -8.74 -11.97
N ALA A 111 -11.93 -7.64 -11.26
CA ALA A 111 -12.93 -7.41 -10.26
C ALA A 111 -14.18 -6.73 -10.79
N PRO A 112 -15.34 -6.97 -10.16
CA PRO A 112 -16.53 -6.21 -10.47
C PRO A 112 -16.35 -4.74 -10.08
N ALA A 113 -17.02 -3.87 -10.83
CA ALA A 113 -17.24 -2.49 -10.44
C ALA A 113 -17.93 -2.45 -9.07
N ARG A 114 -17.43 -1.64 -8.14
CA ARG A 114 -17.96 -1.54 -6.77
C ARG A 114 -19.03 -0.47 -6.65
N LYS A 115 -18.95 0.57 -7.47
CA LYS A 115 -19.85 1.72 -7.48
C LYS A 115 -20.10 2.24 -8.91
N PRO A 116 -20.82 1.48 -9.76
CA PRO A 116 -21.29 2.00 -11.05
C PRO A 116 -22.17 3.26 -10.88
N PRO A 117 -22.18 4.21 -11.83
CA PRO A 117 -21.37 4.26 -13.06
C PRO A 117 -19.97 4.88 -12.84
N PHE A 118 -19.58 5.13 -11.59
CA PHE A 118 -18.37 5.90 -11.25
C PHE A 118 -17.09 5.05 -11.34
N ASP A 119 -17.21 3.73 -11.25
CA ASP A 119 -16.14 2.79 -11.56
C ASP A 119 -16.59 1.71 -12.53
N THR A 120 -15.62 1.06 -13.16
CA THR A 120 -15.81 -0.05 -14.10
C THR A 120 -14.85 -1.18 -13.77
N SER A 121 -15.16 -2.40 -14.20
CA SER A 121 -14.26 -3.56 -14.04
C SER A 121 -12.90 -3.37 -14.74
N GLU A 122 -12.84 -2.48 -15.73
CA GLU A 122 -11.61 -2.08 -16.42
C GLU A 122 -10.67 -1.22 -15.56
N MET A 123 -11.11 -0.75 -14.39
CA MET A 123 -10.27 -0.02 -13.43
C MET A 123 -9.41 -1.00 -12.63
N CYS A 124 -8.47 -1.62 -13.34
CA CYS A 124 -7.43 -2.44 -12.77
C CYS A 124 -6.14 -2.29 -13.58
N ILE A 125 -5.03 -2.84 -13.08
CA ILE A 125 -3.75 -2.85 -13.79
C ILE A 125 -3.19 -4.27 -13.73
N PRO A 126 -2.90 -4.92 -14.86
CA PRO A 126 -2.37 -6.28 -14.83
C PRO A 126 -0.96 -6.32 -14.22
N ILE A 127 -0.60 -7.44 -13.61
CA ILE A 127 0.73 -7.67 -13.04
C ILE A 127 1.33 -8.89 -13.73
N LEU A 128 2.59 -8.81 -14.17
CA LEU A 128 3.24 -9.94 -14.84
C LEU A 128 3.21 -11.21 -13.96
N PRO A 129 2.95 -12.39 -14.58
CA PRO A 129 2.99 -12.65 -16.03
C PRO A 129 1.71 -12.31 -16.79
N ASN A 130 0.67 -11.80 -16.12
CA ASN A 130 -0.56 -11.39 -16.78
C ASN A 130 -0.34 -10.18 -17.67
N THR A 131 -0.74 -10.27 -18.94
CA THR A 131 -0.76 -9.16 -19.91
C THR A 131 -2.16 -8.86 -20.43
N SER A 132 -3.16 -9.65 -20.02
CA SER A 132 -4.55 -9.49 -20.46
C SER A 132 -5.22 -8.36 -19.68
N HIS A 133 -5.65 -7.32 -20.40
CA HIS A 133 -6.42 -6.22 -19.84
C HIS A 133 -7.44 -5.70 -20.86
N PRO A 134 -8.70 -5.45 -20.47
CA PRO A 134 -9.76 -5.01 -21.39
C PRO A 134 -9.41 -3.76 -22.21
N ARG A 135 -8.63 -2.84 -21.63
CA ARG A 135 -8.15 -1.59 -22.27
C ARG A 135 -6.69 -1.62 -22.71
N SER A 136 -6.08 -2.80 -22.81
CA SER A 136 -4.67 -2.96 -23.21
C SER A 136 -3.69 -2.14 -22.34
N ARG A 137 -3.88 -2.13 -21.02
CA ARG A 137 -2.93 -1.48 -20.09
C ARG A 137 -1.67 -2.30 -19.98
N ASN A 138 -0.53 -1.62 -19.98
CA ASN A 138 0.76 -2.25 -19.73
C ASN A 138 0.79 -2.90 -18.35
N ALA A 139 1.25 -4.15 -18.31
CA ALA A 139 1.44 -4.87 -17.07
C ALA A 139 2.54 -4.25 -16.23
N VAL A 140 2.29 -4.20 -14.92
CA VAL A 140 3.33 -3.88 -13.94
C VAL A 140 4.32 -5.03 -13.93
N ARG A 141 5.60 -4.68 -13.99
CA ARG A 141 6.71 -5.63 -13.97
C ARG A 141 7.45 -5.52 -12.65
N PRO A 142 7.10 -6.34 -11.64
CA PRO A 142 8.00 -6.57 -10.52
C PRO A 142 9.30 -7.19 -11.02
N VAL A 143 10.38 -7.09 -10.23
CA VAL A 143 11.70 -7.64 -10.58
C VAL A 143 11.65 -9.14 -10.93
N GLN A 144 10.74 -9.86 -10.30
CA GLN A 144 10.32 -11.20 -10.71
C GLN A 144 8.79 -11.23 -10.89
N PRO A 145 8.28 -11.94 -11.90
CA PRO A 145 6.84 -12.12 -12.08
C PRO A 145 6.19 -12.74 -10.83
N LEU A 146 4.92 -12.39 -10.58
CA LEU A 146 4.15 -13.07 -9.55
C LEU A 146 3.88 -14.52 -9.97
N ARG A 147 3.75 -15.42 -8.97
CA ARG A 147 3.50 -16.84 -9.23
C ARG A 147 2.11 -17.13 -9.81
N TRP A 148 1.18 -16.17 -9.72
CA TRP A 148 -0.20 -16.31 -10.18
C TRP A 148 -0.38 -15.64 -11.54
N PRO A 149 -1.02 -16.32 -12.51
CA PRO A 149 -1.12 -15.84 -13.90
C PRO A 149 -2.19 -14.77 -14.12
N ASP A 150 -3.10 -14.57 -13.16
CA ASP A 150 -4.33 -13.79 -13.28
C ASP A 150 -4.37 -12.63 -12.27
N CYS A 151 -3.23 -12.03 -11.95
CA CYS A 151 -3.13 -10.99 -10.94
C CYS A 151 -3.31 -9.56 -11.50
N TYR A 152 -4.00 -8.73 -10.70
CA TYR A 152 -4.27 -7.33 -11.00
C TYR A 152 -4.11 -6.46 -9.74
N LEU A 153 -3.65 -5.21 -9.92
CA LEU A 153 -3.83 -4.14 -8.94
C LEU A 153 -5.21 -3.54 -9.08
N ASP A 154 -5.91 -3.43 -7.96
CA ASP A 154 -7.24 -2.86 -7.88
C ASP A 154 -7.22 -1.32 -7.84
N THR A 155 -7.82 -0.67 -8.84
CA THR A 155 -7.98 0.79 -8.89
C THR A 155 -9.46 1.22 -8.93
N THR A 156 -10.38 0.30 -8.62
CA THR A 156 -11.82 0.56 -8.50
C THR A 156 -12.15 1.50 -7.33
N PHE A 157 -13.43 1.87 -7.17
CA PHE A 157 -13.86 2.81 -6.13
C PHE A 157 -13.37 2.41 -4.73
N GLY A 158 -12.76 3.36 -4.03
CA GLY A 158 -12.17 3.15 -2.71
C GLY A 158 -10.67 2.79 -2.72
N PHE A 159 -10.05 2.62 -3.90
CA PHE A 159 -8.60 2.42 -4.05
C PHE A 159 -7.90 3.62 -4.68
N PRO A 160 -6.62 3.87 -4.33
CA PRO A 160 -5.83 3.24 -3.29
C PRO A 160 -6.40 3.54 -1.89
N VAL A 161 -6.13 2.63 -0.95
CA VAL A 161 -6.55 2.76 0.44
C VAL A 161 -5.41 3.35 1.26
N SER A 162 -5.70 4.40 2.03
CA SER A 162 -4.75 4.93 3.00
C SER A 162 -4.75 4.07 4.27
N CYS A 163 -3.60 3.47 4.58
CA CYS A 163 -3.37 2.64 5.76
C CYS A 163 -2.22 3.20 6.61
N ARG A 164 -2.12 2.75 7.85
CA ARG A 164 -0.97 2.99 8.72
C ARG A 164 -0.16 1.70 8.80
N VAL A 165 1.13 1.77 8.52
CA VAL A 165 2.03 0.63 8.64
C VAL A 165 2.84 0.80 9.92
N THR A 166 2.94 -0.25 10.73
CA THR A 166 3.70 -0.21 11.98
C THR A 166 5.19 -0.05 11.72
N THR A 167 5.83 0.86 12.46
CA THR A 167 7.26 1.13 12.39
C THR A 167 8.00 0.07 13.19
N VAL A 168 8.46 -0.96 12.50
CA VAL A 168 9.16 -2.11 13.10
C VAL A 168 10.20 -2.56 12.10
N SER A 169 11.44 -2.77 12.55
CA SER A 169 12.51 -3.30 11.71
C SER A 169 12.13 -4.67 11.15
N ARG A 170 12.25 -4.83 9.84
CA ARG A 170 11.93 -6.07 9.12
C ARG A 170 13.03 -6.41 8.13
N ASP A 171 13.32 -7.70 8.00
CA ASP A 171 14.11 -8.21 6.90
C ASP A 171 13.43 -7.89 5.57
N TYR A 172 14.15 -7.13 4.77
CA TYR A 172 13.74 -6.51 3.53
C TYR A 172 14.41 -7.15 2.31
N THR A 173 15.28 -8.16 2.52
CA THR A 173 15.94 -8.95 1.48
C THR A 173 15.00 -9.76 0.57
N PRO A 174 13.79 -10.22 1.00
CA PRO A 174 12.90 -11.00 0.15
C PRO A 174 11.79 -10.16 -0.49
N VAL A 175 11.86 -8.83 -0.42
CA VAL A 175 10.81 -7.94 -0.96
C VAL A 175 10.94 -7.83 -2.48
N LEU A 176 9.80 -7.68 -3.14
CA LEU A 176 9.69 -7.67 -4.59
C LEU A 176 9.35 -6.26 -5.09
N PRO A 177 10.34 -5.45 -5.51
CA PRO A 177 10.11 -4.09 -5.99
C PRO A 177 9.73 -4.04 -7.48
N VAL A 178 9.28 -2.86 -7.89
CA VAL A 178 9.12 -2.42 -9.28
C VAL A 178 10.13 -1.32 -9.57
N ASN A 179 10.67 -1.29 -10.80
CA ASN A 179 11.61 -0.24 -11.21
C ASN A 179 10.91 1.13 -11.32
N ILE A 180 11.70 2.21 -11.30
CA ILE A 180 11.17 3.59 -11.35
C ILE A 180 10.29 3.86 -12.59
N PRO A 181 10.70 3.52 -13.83
CA PRO A 181 9.87 3.76 -15.01
C PRO A 181 8.48 3.11 -14.95
N ASP A 182 8.41 1.86 -14.49
CA ASP A 182 7.14 1.11 -14.40
C ASP A 182 6.27 1.65 -13.26
N LEU A 183 6.87 2.10 -12.15
CA LEU A 183 6.16 2.82 -11.09
C LEU A 183 5.55 4.15 -11.59
N ILE A 184 6.27 4.92 -12.42
CA ILE A 184 5.75 6.17 -13.01
C ILE A 184 4.53 5.89 -13.89
N LYS A 185 4.61 4.87 -14.75
CA LYS A 185 3.48 4.44 -15.61
C LYS A 185 2.28 4.00 -14.76
N LEU A 186 2.52 3.19 -13.73
CA LEU A 186 1.49 2.73 -12.80
C LEU A 186 0.79 3.90 -12.12
N ARG A 187 1.54 4.88 -11.58
CA ARG A 187 0.97 6.08 -10.95
C ARG A 187 0.12 6.91 -11.92
N ARG A 188 0.51 6.99 -13.20
CA ARG A 188 -0.30 7.64 -14.24
C ARG A 188 -1.65 6.93 -14.40
N ASN A 189 -1.66 5.62 -14.56
CA ASN A 189 -2.88 4.82 -14.69
C ASN A 189 -3.81 5.00 -13.48
N VAL A 190 -3.27 4.93 -12.25
CA VAL A 190 -4.05 5.14 -11.02
C VAL A 190 -4.65 6.55 -10.99
N ARG A 191 -3.89 7.58 -11.41
CA ARG A 191 -4.38 8.97 -11.45
C ARG A 191 -5.51 9.13 -12.47
N GLU A 192 -5.43 8.47 -13.61
CA GLU A 192 -6.50 8.46 -14.62
C GLU A 192 -7.78 7.83 -14.08
N ASP A 193 -7.69 6.69 -13.39
CA ASP A 193 -8.85 6.05 -12.76
C ASP A 193 -9.46 6.91 -11.66
N LYS A 194 -8.62 7.49 -10.78
CA LYS A 194 -9.09 8.44 -9.76
C LYS A 194 -9.87 9.60 -10.37
N LYS A 195 -9.40 10.18 -11.48
CA LYS A 195 -10.10 11.28 -12.14
C LYS A 195 -11.50 10.85 -12.60
N ARG A 196 -11.66 9.65 -13.14
CA ARG A 196 -12.97 9.13 -13.58
C ARG A 196 -13.95 8.95 -12.43
N VAL A 197 -13.45 8.53 -11.26
CA VAL A 197 -14.26 8.42 -10.04
C VAL A 197 -14.65 9.80 -9.49
N PHE A 198 -13.75 10.77 -9.51
CA PHE A 198 -13.95 12.09 -8.87
C PHE A 198 -14.65 13.14 -9.75
N LEU A 199 -14.45 13.13 -11.08
CA LEU A 199 -15.00 14.13 -12.00
C LEU A 199 -16.55 14.24 -11.97
N PRO A 200 -17.32 13.15 -11.88
CA PRO A 200 -18.78 13.23 -11.78
C PRO A 200 -19.24 13.88 -10.48
N HIS A 201 -18.47 13.72 -9.39
CA HIS A 201 -18.82 14.27 -8.08
C HIS A 201 -18.74 15.80 -8.04
N LEU A 202 -17.83 16.42 -8.83
CA LEU A 202 -17.70 17.87 -8.92
C LEU A 202 -18.68 18.49 -9.92
N CYS A 203 -18.97 17.80 -11.04
CA CYS A 203 -19.93 18.28 -12.03
C CYS A 203 -21.37 18.30 -11.47
N CYS A 204 -21.80 17.25 -10.75
CA CYS A 204 -23.10 17.28 -10.07
C CYS A 204 -23.15 18.33 -8.95
N PHE A 205 -22.05 18.57 -8.23
CA PHE A 205 -22.02 19.60 -7.20
C PHE A 205 -22.11 21.01 -7.79
N GLN A 206 -21.49 21.28 -8.94
CA GLN A 206 -21.62 22.57 -9.63
C GLN A 206 -23.01 22.79 -10.26
N ILE A 207 -23.67 21.72 -10.74
CA ILE A 207 -25.06 21.80 -11.22
C ILE A 207 -26.03 21.99 -10.05
N LEU A 208 -25.83 21.31 -8.92
CA LEU A 208 -26.66 21.44 -7.72
C LEU A 208 -26.41 22.77 -6.96
N LEU A 209 -25.18 23.30 -6.98
CA LEU A 209 -24.87 24.63 -6.43
C LEU A 209 -25.48 25.78 -7.23
N ARG A 210 -25.88 25.56 -8.50
CA ARG A 210 -26.67 26.52 -9.28
C ARG A 210 -28.19 26.43 -9.02
N LEU A 211 -28.67 25.44 -8.25
CA LEU A 211 -30.11 25.20 -8.05
C LEU A 211 -30.59 25.14 -6.60
N SER A 212 -29.77 25.48 -5.59
CA SER A 212 -30.20 25.30 -4.19
C SER A 212 -29.87 26.48 -3.28
N SER A 213 -30.88 27.33 -3.12
CA SER A 213 -31.09 28.28 -2.03
C SER A 213 -30.86 27.68 -0.63
N THR A 214 -30.00 28.36 0.14
CA THR A 214 -29.80 28.45 1.62
C THR A 214 -30.14 27.35 2.65
N ARG A 215 -30.68 26.16 2.34
CA ARG A 215 -31.17 25.22 3.40
C ARG A 215 -30.49 23.86 3.54
N MET A 216 -29.29 23.63 2.99
CA MET A 216 -28.65 22.30 3.02
C MET A 216 -27.23 22.26 3.63
N ARG A 217 -26.96 23.07 4.66
CA ARG A 217 -25.62 23.14 5.30
C ARG A 217 -25.37 22.15 6.46
N MET A 218 -26.35 21.40 6.96
CA MET A 218 -26.11 20.55 8.14
C MET A 218 -25.90 19.04 7.88
N HIS A 219 -26.36 18.47 6.76
CA HIS A 219 -26.28 17.01 6.57
C HIS A 219 -24.96 16.50 5.94
N LEU A 220 -24.14 17.38 5.36
CA LEU A 220 -22.89 16.99 4.66
C LEU A 220 -21.67 16.84 5.57
N ALA A 221 -21.73 17.27 6.83
CA ALA A 221 -20.65 17.08 7.79
C ALA A 221 -20.51 15.63 8.27
N ILE A 222 -21.62 14.87 8.28
CA ILE A 222 -21.69 13.55 8.93
C ILE A 222 -21.19 12.41 8.01
N LEU A 223 -21.21 12.57 6.68
CA LEU A 223 -20.74 11.54 5.73
C LEU A 223 -19.21 11.49 5.54
N SER A 224 -18.46 12.44 6.10
CA SER A 224 -16.99 12.50 5.95
C SER A 224 -16.20 11.65 6.95
N LEU A 225 -16.87 10.97 7.90
CA LEU A 225 -16.23 10.42 9.09
C LEU A 225 -15.99 8.89 9.10
N VAL A 226 -16.27 8.14 8.02
CA VAL A 226 -16.33 6.65 8.12
C VAL A 226 -15.22 5.86 7.38
N ILE A 227 -14.28 6.49 6.65
CA ILE A 227 -13.21 5.71 5.98
C ILE A 227 -11.83 6.27 6.29
N ARG A 228 -11.34 6.05 7.52
CA ARG A 228 -9.91 6.21 7.80
C ARG A 228 -9.41 5.18 8.81
N ARG A 229 -8.39 4.43 8.35
CA ARG A 229 -7.34 3.71 9.09
C ARG A 229 -7.57 2.22 9.30
N SER A 230 -6.81 1.47 8.50
CA SER A 230 -6.40 0.10 8.80
C SER A 230 -4.90 0.08 9.12
N LEU A 231 -4.51 -0.68 10.14
CA LEU A 231 -3.12 -0.96 10.50
C LEU A 231 -2.62 -2.25 9.82
N VAL A 232 -1.39 -2.22 9.30
CA VAL A 232 -0.75 -3.31 8.55
C VAL A 232 0.45 -3.87 9.31
N SER A 233 0.49 -5.19 9.48
CA SER A 233 1.65 -5.97 9.93
C SER A 233 2.12 -6.91 8.81
N GLN A 234 3.42 -6.97 8.53
CA GLN A 234 4.01 -7.86 7.53
C GLN A 234 4.96 -8.85 8.22
N ARG A 235 4.78 -10.13 7.95
CA ARG A 235 5.76 -11.19 8.21
C ARG A 235 6.10 -11.88 6.89
N ALA A 236 7.31 -12.43 6.82
CA ALA A 236 7.88 -13.14 5.68
C ALA A 236 6.90 -14.10 4.99
N TRP A 237 7.04 -14.20 3.67
CA TRP A 237 6.30 -15.06 2.74
C TRP A 237 6.05 -16.47 3.33
N PRO A 238 4.81 -16.79 3.75
CA PRO A 238 4.47 -18.16 4.10
C PRO A 238 4.06 -18.93 2.83
N GLN A 239 4.45 -20.20 2.77
CA GLN A 239 3.82 -21.21 1.93
C GLN A 239 2.35 -21.32 2.34
N MET A 240 1.46 -20.52 1.73
CA MET A 240 0.06 -20.46 2.09
C MET A 240 -0.71 -21.40 1.16
N GLN A 241 -0.88 -22.65 1.61
CA GLN A 241 -1.81 -23.61 0.99
C GLN A 241 -3.24 -23.10 1.23
N TYR A 242 -3.97 -22.83 0.16
CA TYR A 242 -5.41 -22.65 0.22
C TYR A 242 -6.08 -23.99 -0.13
N PRO A 243 -7.22 -24.32 0.52
CA PRO A 243 -7.99 -25.51 0.17
C PRO A 243 -8.53 -25.37 -1.25
N SER A 244 -8.20 -26.33 -2.09
CA SER A 244 -8.81 -26.56 -3.39
C SER A 244 -10.27 -26.94 -3.19
N SER A 245 -11.19 -25.98 -3.19
CA SER A 245 -12.61 -26.27 -3.38
C SER A 245 -13.07 -25.56 -4.64
N LEU A 246 -12.93 -26.25 -5.76
CA LEU A 246 -13.80 -26.23 -6.93
C LEU A 246 -13.25 -27.27 -7.90
N ALA A 247 -13.66 -28.51 -7.70
CA ALA A 247 -13.63 -29.53 -8.73
C ALA A 247 -15.04 -30.12 -8.82
N SER A 248 -15.68 -29.81 -9.94
CA SER A 248 -16.59 -30.67 -10.69
C SER A 248 -17.85 -31.18 -9.98
N THR A 249 -19.00 -30.70 -10.43
CA THR A 249 -19.99 -31.65 -10.96
C THR A 249 -20.70 -31.02 -12.13
N ALA A 250 -20.56 -31.70 -13.27
CA ALA A 250 -21.43 -31.59 -14.43
C ALA A 250 -22.86 -32.03 -14.08
#